data_AF-A0A8T9ZJJ7-F1
#
_entry.id   AF-A0A8T9ZJJ7-F1
#
_cell.length_a   1.000
_cell.length_b   1.000
_cell.length_c   1.000
_cell.angle_alpha   90.00
_cell.angle_beta   90.00
_cell.angle_gamma   90.00
#
_symmetry.space_group_name_H-M   'P 1'
#
loop_
_entity.id
_entity.type
_entity.pdbx_description
1 polymer ?
#
loop_
_entity_poly.entity_id
_entity_poly.type
_entity_poly.pdbx_seq_one_letter_code
_entity_poly.pdbx_strand_id
1 'polypeptide(L)'
;MAFKLHNDGTVKEMIHWNSGSSAAKLSEPERFKDVDENHPYAKFIDPLHQYEVLQANKEENFTPETFLTRAEFAYWLSQIAYFTLPSKKNQCFLM
;
A
#
# COMPACT_ATOMS: atom_id res chain seq x y z
N MET A 1 26.90 -3.12 -6.72
CA MET A 1 25.70 -3.51 -5.93
C MET A 1 26.17 -4.31 -4.74
N ALA A 2 25.60 -4.09 -3.57
CA ALA A 2 25.86 -4.92 -2.39
C ALA A 2 24.53 -5.27 -1.70
N PHE A 3 24.42 -6.49 -1.19
CA PHE A 3 23.27 -6.94 -0.40
C PHE A 3 23.65 -6.90 1.07
N LYS A 4 22.80 -6.28 1.90
CA LYS A 4 22.87 -6.47 3.35
C LYS A 4 22.00 -7.66 3.71
N LEU A 5 22.60 -8.62 4.39
CA LEU A 5 21.92 -9.81 4.88
C LEU A 5 21.40 -9.56 6.30
N HIS A 6 20.29 -10.20 6.64
CA HIS A 6 19.83 -10.37 8.02
C HIS A 6 20.61 -11.53 8.68
N ASN A 7 20.51 -11.68 10.01
CA ASN A 7 21.27 -12.69 10.78
C ASN A 7 20.96 -14.14 10.37
N ASP A 8 19.85 -14.36 9.67
CA ASP A 8 19.38 -15.64 9.13
C ASP A 8 19.87 -15.93 7.69
N GLY A 9 20.65 -15.02 7.08
CA GLY A 9 21.12 -15.16 5.71
C GLY A 9 20.12 -14.72 4.63
N THR A 10 18.97 -14.14 5.00
CA THR A 10 18.05 -13.54 4.03
C THR A 10 18.50 -12.13 3.62
N VAL A 11 18.23 -11.71 2.38
CA VAL A 11 18.54 -10.36 1.90
C VAL A 11 17.57 -9.36 2.53
N LYS A 12 18.09 -8.44 3.33
CA LYS A 12 17.34 -7.36 3.99
C LYS A 12 17.22 -6.13 3.10
N GLU A 13 18.34 -5.72 2.50
CA GLU A 13 18.42 -4.50 1.69
C GLU A 13 19.34 -4.72 0.48
N MET A 14 18.93 -4.23 -0.68
CA MET A 14 19.80 -4.07 -1.84
C MET A 14 20.26 -2.61 -1.90
N ILE A 15 21.58 -2.40 -1.93
CA ILE A 15 22.19 -1.06 -2.01
C ILE A 15 22.80 -0.89 -3.40
N HIS A 16 22.28 0.08 -4.16
CA HIS A 16 22.92 0.57 -5.36
C HIS A 16 24.10 1.48 -5.02
N TRP A 17 24.97 1.70 -6.01
CA TRP A 17 26.14 2.56 -5.86
C TRP A 17 25.79 4.06 -5.76
N ASN A 18 24.55 4.44 -6.08
CA ASN A 18 24.06 5.79 -5.83
C ASN A 18 23.49 5.87 -4.39
N SER A 19 23.73 6.97 -3.70
CA SER A 19 23.37 7.18 -2.29
C SER A 19 21.86 7.29 -2.00
N GLY A 20 21.00 7.11 -3.00
CA GLY A 20 19.54 7.25 -2.87
C GLY A 20 18.72 6.06 -3.41
N SER A 21 19.36 4.99 -3.88
CA SER A 21 18.69 3.80 -4.40
C SER A 21 19.03 2.60 -3.54
N SER A 22 18.46 2.57 -2.33
CA SER A 22 18.32 1.35 -1.56
C SER A 22 16.90 0.82 -1.68
N ALA A 23 16.76 -0.48 -1.89
CA ALA A 23 15.47 -1.18 -1.81
C ALA A 23 15.48 -2.07 -0.57
N ALA A 24 14.65 -1.72 0.41
CA ALA A 24 14.40 -2.58 1.56
C ALA A 24 13.40 -3.67 1.16
N LYS A 25 13.68 -4.92 1.51
CA LYS A 25 12.69 -5.99 1.36
C LYS A 25 11.61 -5.76 2.42
N LEU A 26 10.37 -5.56 1.98
CA LEU A 26 9.23 -5.47 2.88
C LEU A 26 8.92 -6.86 3.46
N SER A 27 8.23 -6.92 4.60
CA SER A 27 7.78 -8.17 5.21
C SER A 27 6.86 -8.96 4.29
N GLU A 28 6.50 -10.19 4.64
CA GLU A 28 5.39 -10.86 3.94
C GLU A 28 4.11 -10.00 4.08
N PRO A 29 3.32 -9.82 3.01
CA PRO A 29 2.12 -9.00 3.06
C PRO A 29 1.09 -9.64 3.99
N GLU A 30 0.54 -8.85 4.90
CA GLU A 30 -0.62 -9.26 5.69
C GLU A 30 -1.83 -9.31 4.74
N ARG A 31 -2.49 -10.45 4.66
CA ARG A 31 -3.63 -10.66 3.75
C ARG A 31 -4.93 -10.25 4.43
N PHE A 32 -5.85 -9.71 3.65
CA PHE A 32 -7.23 -9.52 4.13
C PHE A 32 -7.90 -10.89 4.34
N LYS A 33 -8.75 -10.99 5.37
CA LYS A 33 -9.40 -12.26 5.74
C LYS A 33 -10.29 -12.84 4.66
N ASP A 34 -10.84 -11.99 3.80
CA ASP A 34 -11.81 -12.33 2.77
C ASP A 34 -11.21 -12.41 1.35
N VAL A 35 -9.88 -12.33 1.22
CA VAL A 35 -9.17 -12.48 -0.05
C VAL A 35 -8.32 -13.75 0.01
N ASP A 36 -8.77 -14.80 -0.69
CA ASP A 36 -8.02 -16.05 -0.83
C ASP A 36 -6.76 -15.85 -1.70
N GLU A 37 -5.73 -16.65 -1.47
CA GLU A 37 -4.49 -16.63 -2.25
C GLU A 37 -4.71 -16.89 -3.74
N ASN A 38 -5.71 -17.72 -4.07
CA ASN A 38 -6.06 -18.04 -5.45
C ASN A 38 -7.02 -17.03 -6.08
N HIS A 39 -7.39 -15.97 -5.35
CA HIS A 39 -8.26 -14.94 -5.88
C HIS A 39 -7.57 -14.24 -7.08
N PRO A 40 -8.27 -14.00 -8.20
CA PRO A 40 -7.66 -13.44 -9.42
C PRO A 40 -6.88 -12.13 -9.20
N TYR A 41 -7.28 -11.38 -8.18
CA TYR A 41 -6.73 -10.07 -7.84
C TYR A 41 -5.85 -10.05 -6.58
N ALA A 42 -5.66 -11.18 -5.87
CA ALA A 42 -4.87 -11.24 -4.62
C ALA A 42 -3.47 -10.62 -4.79
N LYS A 43 -2.78 -11.00 -5.87
CA LYS A 43 -1.44 -10.48 -6.24
C LYS A 43 -1.34 -8.96 -6.39
N PHE A 44 -2.47 -8.26 -6.55
CA PHE A 44 -2.52 -6.80 -6.65
C PHE A 44 -3.02 -6.15 -5.35
N ILE A 45 -3.90 -6.84 -4.62
CA ILE A 45 -4.48 -6.36 -3.37
C ILE A 45 -3.44 -6.40 -2.25
N ASP A 46 -2.69 -7.51 -2.13
CA ASP A 46 -1.75 -7.73 -1.03
C ASP A 46 -0.64 -6.67 -0.96
N PRO A 47 0.02 -6.29 -2.08
CA PRO A 47 1.01 -5.21 -2.03
C PRO A 47 0.39 -3.86 -1.65
N LEU A 48 -0.82 -3.56 -2.14
CA LEU A 48 -1.49 -2.29 -1.84
C LEU A 48 -1.90 -2.18 -0.37
N HIS A 49 -2.25 -3.30 0.26
CA HIS A 49 -2.46 -3.36 1.72
C HIS A 49 -1.14 -3.13 2.47
N GLN A 50 -0.06 -3.79 2.02
CA GLN A 50 1.27 -3.63 2.61
C GLN A 50 1.81 -2.19 2.53
N TYR A 51 1.47 -1.46 1.46
CA TYR A 51 1.81 -0.04 1.33
C TYR A 51 0.83 0.89 2.10
N GLU A 52 -0.08 0.34 2.89
CA GLU A 52 -1.12 1.06 3.64
C GLU A 52 -2.03 1.93 2.74
N VAL A 53 -2.08 1.63 1.45
CA VAL A 53 -2.93 2.33 0.46
C VAL A 53 -4.38 1.87 0.60
N LEU A 54 -4.56 0.56 0.73
CA LEU A 54 -5.85 -0.05 1.05
C LEU A 54 -5.87 -0.34 2.54
N GLN A 55 -6.98 -0.03 3.19
CA GLN A 55 -7.20 -0.31 4.62
C GLN A 55 -8.37 -1.25 4.78
N ALA A 56 -8.27 -2.16 5.74
CA ALA A 56 -9.36 -3.06 6.05
C ALA A 56 -10.54 -2.28 6.63
N ASN A 57 -11.74 -2.81 6.42
CA ASN A 57 -12.92 -2.30 7.10
C ASN A 57 -12.89 -2.66 8.61
N LYS A 58 -13.94 -2.29 9.34
CA LYS A 58 -14.04 -2.56 10.80
C LYS A 58 -14.01 -4.05 11.17
N GLU A 59 -14.21 -4.93 10.20
CA GLU A 59 -14.24 -6.39 10.36
C GLU A 59 -12.95 -7.06 9.85
N GLU A 60 -11.93 -6.26 9.51
CA GLU A 60 -10.65 -6.73 8.94
C GLU A 60 -10.78 -7.36 7.54
N ASN A 61 -11.80 -6.96 6.78
CA ASN A 61 -12.09 -7.41 5.42
C ASN A 61 -11.84 -6.30 4.38
N PHE A 62 -11.54 -6.69 3.14
CA PHE A 62 -11.40 -5.78 1.99
C PHE A 62 -12.67 -5.67 1.15
N THR A 63 -13.39 -6.77 1.00
CA THR A 63 -14.63 -6.96 0.25
C THR A 63 -14.46 -6.76 -1.27
N PRO A 64 -13.66 -7.62 -1.95
CA PRO A 64 -13.22 -7.41 -3.34
C PRO A 64 -14.36 -7.34 -4.38
N GLU A 65 -15.50 -7.96 -4.09
CA GLU A 65 -16.67 -8.00 -4.98
C GLU A 65 -17.60 -6.79 -4.80
N THR A 66 -17.32 -5.90 -3.84
CA THR A 66 -18.15 -4.72 -3.62
C THR A 66 -17.90 -3.65 -4.67
N PHE A 67 -18.96 -2.95 -5.05
CA PHE A 67 -18.84 -1.85 -5.99
C PHE A 67 -18.12 -0.67 -5.34
N LEU A 68 -17.05 -0.22 -6.00
CA LEU A 68 -16.32 0.98 -5.64
C LEU A 68 -16.93 2.21 -6.33
N THR A 69 -17.20 3.26 -5.57
CA THR A 69 -17.65 4.54 -6.15
C THR A 69 -16.48 5.29 -6.80
N ARG A 70 -16.79 6.15 -7.78
CA ARG A 70 -15.79 7.01 -8.43
C ARG A 70 -15.04 7.90 -7.44
N ALA A 71 -15.71 8.33 -6.38
CA ALA A 71 -15.13 9.18 -5.35
C ALA A 71 -14.13 8.41 -4.47
N GLU A 72 -14.47 7.19 -4.07
CA GLU A 72 -13.56 6.32 -3.30
C GLU A 72 -12.32 5.95 -4.12
N PHE A 73 -12.51 5.61 -5.40
CA PHE A 73 -11.38 5.36 -6.30
C PHE A 73 -10.45 6.58 -6.41
N ALA A 74 -11.00 7.79 -6.60
CA ALA A 74 -10.20 9.01 -6.68
C ALA A 74 -9.46 9.31 -5.37
N TYR A 75 -10.06 8.98 -4.22
CA TYR A 75 -9.42 9.11 -2.91
C TYR A 75 -8.23 8.15 -2.76
N TRP A 76 -8.35 6.89 -3.16
CA TRP A 76 -7.22 5.95 -3.15
C TRP A 76 -6.09 6.41 -4.06
N LEU A 77 -6.43 6.90 -5.26
CA LEU A 77 -5.43 7.43 -6.19
C LEU A 77 -4.66 8.62 -5.61
N SER A 78 -5.33 9.49 -4.83
CA SER A 78 -4.65 10.63 -4.20
C SER A 78 -3.66 10.19 -3.13
N GLN A 79 -3.92 9.11 -2.39
CA GLN A 79 -2.98 8.58 -1.39
C GLN A 79 -1.69 8.07 -2.04
N ILE A 80 -1.81 7.37 -3.18
CA ILE A 80 -0.66 6.83 -3.91
C ILE A 80 0.20 7.95 -4.51
N ALA A 81 -0.44 8.98 -5.07
CA ALA A 81 0.25 10.03 -5.80
C ALA A 81 0.88 11.12 -4.88
N TYR A 82 0.92 10.90 -3.57
CA TYR A 82 1.33 11.88 -2.55
C TYR A 82 0.57 13.23 -2.65
N PHE A 83 -0.62 13.23 -3.27
CA PHE A 83 -1.52 14.37 -3.25
C PHE A 83 -2.17 14.42 -1.88
N THR A 84 -1.60 15.21 -0.98
CA THR A 84 -2.27 15.54 0.27
C THR A 84 -3.52 16.33 -0.07
N LEU A 85 -4.69 15.70 0.08
CA LEU A 85 -5.96 16.41 -0.03
C LEU A 85 -5.97 17.47 1.08
N PRO A 86 -6.29 18.74 0.77
CA PRO A 86 -6.39 19.76 1.80
C PRO A 86 -7.44 19.31 2.83
N SER A 87 -7.01 19.25 4.10
CA SER A 87 -7.86 18.85 5.22
C SER A 87 -9.14 19.68 5.25
N LYS A 88 -10.30 19.02 5.41
CA LYS A 88 -11.62 19.67 5.50
C LYS A 88 -11.70 20.74 6.60
N LYS A 89 -10.80 20.74 7.57
CA LYS A 89 -10.86 21.67 8.72
C LYS A 89 -10.66 23.14 8.32
N ASN A 90 -10.05 23.44 7.16
CA ASN A 90 -9.83 24.81 6.69
C ASN A 90 -10.28 25.02 5.23
N GLN A 91 -11.51 24.64 4.88
CA GLN A 91 -12.10 25.11 3.62
C GLN A 91 -12.58 26.56 3.78
N CYS A 92 -11.66 27.51 3.60
CA CYS A 92 -12.03 28.91 3.37
C CYS A 92 -12.45 29.05 1.91
N PHE A 93 -13.75 28.83 1.63
CA PHE A 93 -14.31 29.23 0.34
C PHE A 93 -14.52 30.75 0.43
N LEU A 94 -13.56 31.52 -0.10
CA LEU A 94 -13.79 32.95 -0.31
C LEU A 94 -14.80 33.10 -1.44
N MET A 95 -16.02 33.48 -1.06
CA MET A 95 -17.07 33.99 -1.93
C MET A 95 -16.84 35.48 -2.19
#